data_AF-A0AAW1B945-F1
#
_entry.id   AF-A0AAW1B945-F1
#
_cell.length_a   1.000
_cell.length_b   1.000
_cell.length_c   1.000
_cell.angle_alpha   90.00
_cell.angle_beta   90.00
_cell.angle_gamma   90.00
#
_symmetry.space_group_name_H-M   'P 1'
#
loop_
_entity.id
_entity.type
_entity.pdbx_description
1 polymer ?
#
loop_
_entity_poly.entity_id
_entity_poly.type
_entity_poly.pdbx_seq_one_letter_code
_entity_poly.pdbx_strand_id
1 'polypeptide(L)'
;MAMYKVSVATGDMILAGTYSSISITLVGERSESAKQRLDKLGRDFVPGAVSSGTLVRRGIRKGFCHGQGVDEYEVPCERDLGPIVLIRLHKEPYLFFPKDNWFCSYVRVKAPRGETYHFPSYQWLEGYCSLNLREGTARTIEDDAGRPSLLEHRKKELAKRQESYGWKNYAPGWPRCVDAHTTDDLHSNSKYSLSKTAFFAMRTLKSEIELRLKGFSNLAESWESLDDLRKIFWFHKTPVTEYVMDHWMDDDFFGYQFLNGVNPVLLRKCTQIPKNFPVTDEMVIGILGKSTLEEELKKGTIFIADYKILEDIPTCKLNGKHQYLAAPICLLYLNSEEQMMPMAIQLSQTHSLESPIFLPTDRKWDWTLAKIWVRMANFHVHEVITHLLEAHFHCEVYAMATLRQLPMCHPIYKVIVCRRRGPACPGSCALIGGSRR
;
A
#
# COMPACT_ATOMS: atom_id res chain seq x y z
N MET A 1 6.61 15.99 47.59
CA MET A 1 6.30 14.81 46.76
C MET A 1 5.23 15.20 45.75
N ALA A 2 5.54 15.07 44.46
CA ALA A 2 4.64 15.31 43.34
C ALA A 2 4.13 13.98 42.80
N MET A 3 2.83 13.85 42.56
CA MET A 3 2.22 12.62 42.05
C MET A 3 1.78 12.80 40.60
N TYR A 4 2.31 11.97 39.71
CA TYR A 4 1.93 11.94 38.30
C TYR A 4 1.04 10.72 38.04
N LYS A 5 -0.03 10.89 37.25
CA LYS A 5 -0.85 9.76 36.79
C LYS A 5 -0.45 9.37 35.38
N VAL A 6 -0.05 8.12 35.19
CA VAL A 6 0.39 7.58 33.91
C VAL A 6 -0.65 6.61 33.40
N SER A 7 -1.22 6.89 32.22
CA SER A 7 -2.07 5.95 31.50
C SER A 7 -1.30 5.35 30.33
N VAL A 8 -1.24 4.02 30.22
CA VAL A 8 -0.55 3.31 29.14
C VAL A 8 -1.57 2.55 28.32
N ALA A 9 -1.61 2.81 27.01
CA ALA A 9 -2.51 2.13 26.09
C ALA A 9 -1.81 1.03 25.31
N THR A 10 -2.25 -0.22 25.48
CA THR A 10 -1.81 -1.37 24.69
C THR A 10 -2.70 -1.55 23.46
N GLY A 11 -2.10 -1.91 22.33
CA GLY A 11 -2.85 -2.18 21.09
C GLY A 11 -3.89 -3.29 21.26
N ASP A 12 -4.91 -3.29 20.41
CA ASP A 12 -5.98 -4.28 20.37
C ASP A 12 -5.67 -5.49 19.45
N MET A 13 -4.53 -5.46 18.77
CA MET A 13 -4.10 -6.53 17.87
C MET A 13 -3.79 -7.82 18.64
N ILE A 14 -3.96 -8.96 17.96
CA ILE A 14 -3.53 -10.26 18.46
C ILE A 14 -2.03 -10.20 18.79
N LEU A 15 -1.66 -10.67 19.98
CA LEU A 15 -0.30 -10.63 20.55
C LEU A 15 0.25 -9.23 20.85
N ALA A 16 -0.59 -8.19 20.92
CA ALA A 16 -0.13 -6.84 21.28
C ALA A 16 0.33 -6.69 22.74
N GLY A 17 -0.09 -7.57 23.64
CA GLY A 17 0.18 -7.46 25.07
C GLY A 17 1.48 -8.15 25.50
N THR A 18 1.85 -7.97 26.76
CA THR A 18 3.12 -8.49 27.28
C THR A 18 3.03 -9.02 28.71
N TYR A 19 3.93 -9.94 29.07
CA TYR A 19 4.22 -10.39 30.42
C TYR A 19 5.54 -9.83 30.95
N SER A 20 6.27 -9.05 30.15
CA SER A 20 7.51 -8.40 30.55
C SER A 20 7.24 -7.30 31.59
N SER A 21 8.26 -7.01 32.41
CA SER A 21 8.21 -5.91 33.37
C SER A 21 8.34 -4.60 32.61
N ILE A 22 7.37 -3.70 32.77
CA ILE A 22 7.43 -2.36 32.18
C ILE A 22 7.71 -1.35 33.29
N SER A 23 8.72 -0.51 33.07
CA SER A 23 9.01 0.64 33.94
C SER A 23 9.02 1.93 33.13
N ILE A 24 8.77 3.05 33.79
CA ILE A 24 8.80 4.37 33.18
C ILE A 24 9.77 5.30 33.91
N THR A 25 10.45 6.16 33.14
CA THR A 25 11.14 7.35 33.64
C THR A 25 10.50 8.58 33.00
N LEU A 26 10.06 9.54 33.82
CA LEU A 26 9.49 10.81 33.37
C LEU A 26 10.60 11.86 33.27
N VAL A 27 10.71 12.53 32.13
CA VAL A 27 11.74 13.56 31.87
C VAL A 27 11.05 14.90 31.68
N GLY A 28 11.15 15.75 32.70
CA GLY A 28 10.65 17.12 32.66
C GLY A 28 11.75 18.13 32.35
N GLU A 29 11.36 19.38 32.09
CA GLU A 29 12.32 20.46 31.82
C GLU A 29 13.25 20.77 33.00
N ARG A 30 12.85 20.47 34.24
CA ARG A 30 13.62 20.79 35.45
C ARG A 30 14.44 19.61 35.97
N SER A 31 13.89 18.41 35.89
CA SER A 31 14.52 17.19 36.41
C SER A 31 13.84 15.93 35.86
N GLU A 32 14.42 14.77 36.17
CA GLU A 32 13.89 13.46 35.79
C GLU A 32 13.44 12.69 37.03
N SER A 33 12.44 11.83 36.87
CA SER A 33 12.02 10.90 37.93
C SER A 33 13.03 9.77 38.10
N ALA A 34 12.96 9.07 39.22
CA ALA A 34 13.52 7.71 39.29
C ALA A 34 12.75 6.79 38.32
N LYS A 35 13.40 5.69 37.93
CA LYS A 35 12.75 4.62 37.17
C LYS A 35 11.71 3.94 38.05
N GLN A 36 10.45 3.99 37.64
CA GLN A 36 9.32 3.43 38.39
C GLN A 36 8.72 2.24 37.64
N ARG A 37 8.58 1.09 38.31
CA ARG A 37 7.86 -0.05 37.75
C ARG A 37 6.36 0.27 37.67
N LEU A 38 5.77 0.01 36.51
CA LEU A 38 4.34 0.12 36.26
C LEU A 38 3.71 -1.23 36.54
N ASP A 39 3.05 -1.33 37.69
CA ASP A 39 2.52 -2.58 38.22
C ASP A 39 1.26 -2.26 39.04
N LYS A 40 0.17 -2.97 38.76
CA LYS A 40 -1.05 -2.93 39.57
C LYS A 40 -1.52 -4.35 39.89
N LEU A 41 -2.51 -4.45 40.77
CA LEU A 41 -3.11 -5.75 41.08
C LEU A 41 -3.80 -6.33 39.84
N GLY A 42 -3.33 -7.49 39.39
CA GLY A 42 -3.88 -8.20 38.24
C GLY A 42 -2.90 -8.26 37.07
N ARG A 43 -3.42 -8.50 35.86
CA ARG A 43 -2.60 -8.57 34.66
C ARG A 43 -2.58 -7.21 33.96
N ASP A 44 -1.37 -6.71 33.72
CA ASP A 44 -1.12 -5.46 33.02
C ASP A 44 -0.87 -5.67 31.53
N PHE A 45 -0.99 -4.58 30.77
CA PHE A 45 -0.63 -4.50 29.35
C PHE A 45 -1.32 -5.55 28.48
N VAL A 46 -2.60 -5.81 28.75
CA VAL A 46 -3.42 -6.78 28.02
C VAL A 46 -4.01 -6.11 26.76
N PRO A 47 -4.09 -6.81 25.61
CA PRO A 47 -4.74 -6.27 24.43
C PRO A 47 -6.19 -5.88 24.71
N GLY A 48 -6.58 -4.65 24.38
CA GLY A 48 -7.98 -4.20 24.44
C GLY A 48 -8.64 -4.11 25.84
N ALA A 49 -7.88 -4.16 26.94
CA ALA A 49 -8.41 -4.09 28.31
C ALA A 49 -8.99 -2.71 28.70
N VAL A 50 -10.32 -2.58 28.71
CA VAL A 50 -11.02 -1.41 29.28
C VAL A 50 -10.65 -1.29 30.76
N SER A 51 -10.26 -0.08 31.20
CA SER A 51 -9.96 0.18 32.61
C SER A 51 -11.12 -0.28 33.49
N SER A 52 -10.82 -1.11 34.49
CA SER A 52 -11.81 -1.58 35.47
C SER A 52 -12.26 -0.38 36.31
N GLY A 53 -13.31 0.30 35.86
CA GLY A 53 -13.72 1.55 36.48
C GLY A 53 -15.09 2.09 36.11
N THR A 54 -16.02 1.33 35.51
CA THR A 54 -17.47 1.63 35.58
C THR A 54 -18.32 0.40 35.29
N LEU A 55 -18.88 -0.21 36.34
CA LEU A 55 -19.96 -1.19 36.21
C LEU A 55 -21.25 -0.44 35.84
N VAL A 56 -21.43 -0.13 34.55
CA VAL A 56 -22.76 0.31 34.06
C VAL A 56 -23.61 -0.94 33.85
N ARG A 57 -24.37 -1.30 34.88
CA ARG A 57 -25.54 -2.18 34.72
C ARG A 57 -26.58 -1.44 33.88
N ARG A 58 -26.73 -1.82 32.59
CA ARG A 58 -28.04 -1.95 31.90
C ARG A 58 -27.92 -2.35 30.42
N GLY A 59 -28.59 -3.46 30.08
CA GLY A 59 -29.48 -3.53 28.91
C GLY A 59 -28.88 -3.70 27.50
N ILE A 60 -28.83 -4.95 27.04
CA ILE A 60 -29.18 -5.40 25.67
C ILE A 60 -28.66 -4.54 24.49
N ARG A 61 -27.43 -4.86 24.05
CA ARG A 61 -26.95 -5.03 22.65
C ARG A 61 -25.43 -5.16 22.70
N LYS A 62 -24.89 -6.38 22.56
CA LYS A 62 -23.44 -6.58 22.41
C LYS A 62 -23.01 -6.12 21.02
N GLY A 63 -22.79 -4.81 20.86
CA GLY A 63 -21.84 -4.32 19.87
C GLY A 63 -20.44 -4.53 20.42
N PHE A 64 -19.56 -5.20 19.67
CA PHE A 64 -18.13 -5.28 20.00
C PHE A 64 -17.49 -3.90 19.83
N CYS A 65 -17.55 -3.07 20.86
CA CYS A 65 -16.75 -1.86 20.94
C CYS A 65 -15.29 -2.29 21.14
N HIS A 66 -14.45 -2.13 20.11
CA HIS A 66 -13.01 -2.34 20.16
C HIS A 66 -12.37 -1.21 20.98
N GLY A 67 -12.45 -1.29 22.31
CA GLY A 67 -11.75 -0.36 23.19
C GLY A 67 -10.27 -0.71 23.26
N GLN A 68 -9.38 0.28 23.12
CA GLN A 68 -7.95 0.08 23.38
C GLN A 68 -7.74 -0.20 24.87
N GLY A 69 -6.79 -1.09 25.20
CA GLY A 69 -6.55 -1.46 26.59
C GLY A 69 -5.79 -0.36 27.32
N VAL A 70 -6.34 0.22 28.39
CA VAL A 70 -5.70 1.35 29.11
C VAL A 70 -5.50 1.00 30.58
N ASP A 71 -4.23 0.92 30.97
CA ASP A 71 -3.81 0.73 32.35
C ASP A 71 -3.39 2.08 32.96
N GLU A 72 -3.75 2.32 34.22
CA GLU A 72 -3.45 3.57 34.93
C GLU A 72 -2.59 3.30 36.17
N TYR A 73 -1.60 4.18 36.38
CA TYR A 73 -0.59 4.06 37.42
C TYR A 73 -0.32 5.41 38.09
N GLU A 74 0.07 5.37 39.36
CA GLU A 74 0.57 6.55 40.08
C GLU A 74 2.08 6.48 40.19
N VAL A 75 2.77 7.54 39.74
CA VAL A 75 4.23 7.66 39.75
C VAL A 75 4.61 8.77 40.72
N PRO A 76 5.02 8.43 41.95
CA PRO A 76 5.49 9.41 42.92
C PRO A 76 6.88 9.93 42.52
N CYS A 77 7.05 11.25 42.59
CA CYS A 77 8.32 11.93 42.36
C CYS A 77 8.66 12.80 43.59
N GLU A 78 9.94 12.90 43.92
CA GLU A 78 10.40 13.70 45.08
C GLU A 78 9.97 15.18 44.93
N ARG A 79 10.12 15.70 43.70
CA ARG A 79 9.83 17.08 43.30
C ARG A 79 9.01 17.14 42.02
N ASP A 80 8.41 18.30 41.77
CA ASP A 80 7.76 18.63 40.51
C ASP A 80 8.80 18.74 39.40
N LEU A 81 8.64 17.93 38.35
CA LEU A 81 9.55 17.81 37.21
C LEU A 81 9.42 18.99 36.22
N GLY A 82 8.39 19.84 36.38
CA GLY A 82 8.00 20.84 35.39
C GLY A 82 7.31 20.20 34.17
N PRO A 83 7.20 20.93 33.05
CA PRO A 83 6.60 20.38 31.82
C PRO A 83 7.31 19.12 31.37
N ILE A 84 6.55 18.04 31.11
CA ILE A 84 7.10 16.76 30.68
C ILE A 84 7.38 16.84 29.17
N VAL A 85 8.64 16.60 28.79
CA VAL A 85 9.09 16.71 27.39
C VAL A 85 9.36 15.35 26.76
N LEU A 86 9.69 14.35 27.58
CA LEU A 86 10.06 13.02 27.15
C LEU A 86 9.68 11.99 28.21
N ILE A 87 9.39 10.77 27.77
CA ILE A 87 9.29 9.61 28.65
C ILE A 87 10.25 8.52 28.17
N ARG A 88 10.72 7.69 29.10
CA ARG A 88 11.48 6.48 28.80
C ARG A 88 10.69 5.28 29.27
N LEU A 89 10.29 4.42 28.33
CA LEU A 89 9.69 3.13 28.63
C LEU A 89 10.79 2.07 28.62
N HIS A 90 10.88 1.30 29.69
CA HIS A 90 11.83 0.21 29.84
C HIS A 90 11.07 -1.11 29.85
N LYS A 91 11.36 -1.98 28.89
CA LYS A 91 10.81 -3.35 28.82
C LYS A 91 11.90 -4.32 29.23
N GLU A 92 11.66 -5.06 30.31
CA GLU A 92 12.64 -5.88 30.98
C GLU A 92 12.10 -7.28 31.30
N PRO A 93 12.97 -8.28 31.55
CA PRO A 93 12.53 -9.60 31.97
C PRO A 93 11.65 -9.52 33.22
N TYR A 94 10.64 -10.39 33.29
CA TYR A 94 9.84 -10.59 34.49
C TYR A 94 9.84 -12.06 34.88
N LEU A 95 10.49 -12.37 36.00
CA LEU A 95 10.58 -13.72 36.56
C LEU A 95 11.03 -14.75 35.51
N PHE A 96 10.28 -15.85 35.36
CA PHE A 96 10.52 -16.97 34.46
C PHE A 96 9.71 -16.88 33.16
N PHE A 97 9.01 -15.76 32.90
CA PHE A 97 8.19 -15.64 31.70
C PHE A 97 9.07 -15.53 30.45
N PRO A 98 8.63 -16.14 29.32
CA PRO A 98 9.37 -16.10 28.08
C PRO A 98 9.43 -14.67 27.52
N LYS A 99 10.48 -14.40 26.75
CA LYS A 99 10.64 -13.15 26.01
C LYS A 99 9.51 -12.99 25.00
N ASP A 100 8.83 -11.85 25.06
CA ASP A 100 7.74 -11.48 24.16
C ASP A 100 7.95 -10.08 23.57
N ASN A 101 7.03 -9.66 22.70
CA ASN A 101 6.97 -8.30 22.15
C ASN A 101 5.76 -7.57 22.75
N TRP A 102 5.80 -6.25 22.74
CA TRP A 102 4.69 -5.43 23.25
C TRP A 102 4.35 -4.30 22.27
N PHE A 103 3.09 -4.16 21.87
CA PHE A 103 2.64 -3.03 21.07
C PHE A 103 2.05 -1.93 21.97
N CYS A 104 2.84 -0.89 22.17
CA CYS A 104 2.40 0.29 22.90
C CYS A 104 1.78 1.29 21.91
N SER A 105 0.50 1.62 22.11
CA SER A 105 -0.23 2.61 21.31
C SER A 105 0.16 4.03 21.72
N TYR A 106 -0.02 4.39 22.99
CA TYR A 106 0.36 5.70 23.51
C TYR A 106 0.51 5.66 25.03
N VAL A 107 1.16 6.69 25.56
CA VAL A 107 1.18 6.97 27.00
C VAL A 107 0.63 8.37 27.24
N ARG A 108 -0.17 8.54 28.29
CA ARG A 108 -0.60 9.85 28.78
C ARG A 108 -0.05 10.07 30.17
N VAL A 109 0.45 11.26 30.44
CA VAL A 109 0.96 11.65 31.76
C VAL A 109 0.19 12.87 32.23
N LYS A 110 -0.56 12.74 33.32
CA LYS A 110 -1.23 13.85 33.99
C LYS A 110 -0.36 14.35 35.14
N ALA A 111 0.05 15.61 35.05
CA ALA A 111 0.86 16.28 36.06
C ALA A 111 0.03 16.63 37.32
N PRO A 112 0.69 16.87 38.47
CA PRO A 112 0.02 17.22 39.72
C PRO A 112 -0.89 18.47 39.61
N ARG A 113 -0.53 19.41 38.74
CA ARG A 113 -1.27 20.66 38.52
C ARG A 113 -2.43 20.51 37.51
N GLY A 114 -2.59 19.32 36.92
CA GLY A 114 -3.74 18.96 36.07
C GLY A 114 -3.44 18.92 34.57
N GLU A 115 -2.30 19.42 34.10
CA GLU A 115 -1.91 19.36 32.69
C GLU A 115 -1.71 17.90 32.25
N THR A 116 -2.10 17.59 31.02
CA THR A 116 -1.97 16.25 30.44
C THR A 116 -1.06 16.31 29.23
N TYR A 117 -0.04 15.46 29.24
CA TYR A 117 0.95 15.31 28.18
C TYR A 117 0.70 14.00 27.43
N HIS A 118 0.77 14.02 26.11
CA HIS A 118 0.46 12.87 25.26
C HIS A 118 1.73 12.37 24.58
N PHE A 119 2.02 11.07 24.68
CA PHE A 119 3.21 10.45 24.09
C PHE A 119 2.78 9.37 23.11
N PRO A 120 2.59 9.69 21.82
CA PRO A 120 2.25 8.71 20.81
C PRO A 120 3.42 7.76 20.58
N SER A 121 3.17 6.45 20.67
CA SER A 121 4.18 5.42 20.46
C SER A 121 3.89 4.65 19.17
N TYR A 122 2.71 4.03 19.13
CA TYR A 122 2.17 3.25 18.03
C TYR A 122 3.17 2.27 17.42
N GLN A 123 3.99 1.62 18.23
CA GLN A 123 5.06 0.74 17.77
C GLN A 123 5.28 -0.45 18.71
N TRP A 124 5.80 -1.52 18.14
CA TRP A 124 6.30 -2.69 18.84
C TRP A 124 7.62 -2.36 19.56
N LEU A 125 7.67 -2.70 20.84
CA LEU A 125 8.89 -2.83 21.62
C LEU A 125 9.29 -4.31 21.58
N GLU A 126 10.35 -4.58 20.83
CA GLU A 126 10.86 -5.94 20.63
C GLU A 126 11.85 -6.30 21.73
N GLY A 127 11.67 -7.49 22.29
CA GLY A 127 12.57 -8.01 23.32
C GLY A 127 12.72 -7.12 24.54
N TYR A 128 13.94 -7.00 25.06
CA TYR A 128 14.25 -6.11 26.18
C TYR A 128 14.92 -4.87 25.64
N CYS A 129 14.31 -3.71 25.90
CA CYS A 129 14.77 -2.45 25.34
C CYS A 129 14.30 -1.26 26.15
N SER A 130 14.90 -0.11 25.89
CA SER A 130 14.41 1.19 26.38
C SER A 130 14.01 2.06 25.19
N LEU A 131 12.77 2.56 25.22
CA LEU A 131 12.20 3.42 24.19
C LEU A 131 11.99 4.82 24.76
N ASN A 132 12.61 5.81 24.12
CA ASN A 132 12.39 7.21 24.44
C ASN A 132 11.28 7.76 23.55
N LEU A 133 10.26 8.39 24.12
CA LEU A 133 9.14 8.99 23.38
C LEU A 133 9.03 10.47 23.73
N ARG A 134 8.86 11.29 22.69
CA ARG A 134 8.57 12.73 22.85
C ARG A 134 7.09 12.99 23.01
N GLU A 135 6.79 14.12 23.62
CA GLU A 135 5.43 14.68 23.66
C GLU A 135 4.88 14.84 22.22
N GLY A 136 3.57 14.68 22.07
CA GLY A 136 2.87 14.47 20.82
C GLY A 136 2.85 15.67 19.88
N THR A 137 3.11 16.88 20.40
CA THR A 137 3.24 18.11 19.61
C THR A 137 4.29 17.94 18.52
N ALA A 138 3.94 18.30 17.29
CA ALA A 138 4.87 18.25 16.17
C ALA A 138 5.97 19.30 16.33
N ARG A 139 7.22 18.91 16.10
CA ARG A 139 8.40 19.78 16.30
C ARG A 139 9.42 19.64 15.18
N THR A 140 9.88 20.76 14.66
CA THR A 140 11.02 20.85 13.73
C THR A 140 12.35 20.86 14.48
N ILE A 141 13.46 20.93 13.76
CA ILE A 141 14.77 21.09 14.39
C ILE A 141 14.94 22.47 15.04
N GLU A 142 14.29 23.50 14.48
CA GLU A 142 14.34 24.88 14.99
C GLU A 142 13.64 24.99 16.34
N ASP A 143 12.49 24.31 16.50
CA ASP A 143 11.81 24.20 17.79
C ASP A 143 12.70 23.61 18.90
N ASP A 144 13.65 22.75 18.53
CA ASP A 144 14.55 22.07 19.46
C ASP A 144 15.85 22.85 19.70
N ALA A 145 16.11 23.95 18.98
CA ALA A 145 17.41 24.63 18.96
C ALA A 145 17.91 25.06 20.35
N GLY A 146 17.00 25.47 21.24
CA GLY A 146 17.32 25.86 22.62
C GLY A 146 17.43 24.69 23.62
N ARG A 147 17.30 23.44 23.18
CA ARG A 147 17.18 22.25 24.05
C ARG A 147 18.13 21.13 23.60
N PRO A 148 19.40 21.15 24.05
CA PRO A 148 20.43 20.19 23.60
C PRO A 148 20.05 18.71 23.78
N SER A 149 19.35 18.37 24.87
CA SER A 149 18.89 16.99 25.13
C SER A 149 17.89 16.48 24.08
N LEU A 150 17.04 17.37 23.55
CA LEU A 150 16.04 17.03 22.53
C LEU A 150 16.67 16.93 21.14
N LEU A 151 17.65 17.78 20.84
CA LEU A 151 18.48 17.65 19.64
C LEU A 151 19.26 16.33 19.64
N GLU A 152 19.84 15.95 20.79
CA GLU A 152 20.56 14.68 20.92
C GLU A 152 19.63 13.47 20.80
N HIS A 153 18.44 13.54 21.41
CA HIS A 153 17.41 12.51 21.21
C HIS A 153 17.05 12.35 19.74
N ARG A 154 16.82 13.45 19.01
CA ARG A 154 16.52 13.45 17.57
C ARG A 154 17.63 12.77 16.76
N LYS A 155 18.89 13.11 17.02
CA LYS A 155 20.06 12.51 16.36
C LYS A 155 20.14 11.01 16.60
N LYS A 156 20.01 10.58 17.86
CA LYS A 156 20.04 9.15 18.24
C LYS A 156 18.88 8.36 17.61
N GLU A 157 17.68 8.93 17.59
CA GLU A 157 16.52 8.32 16.95
C GLU A 157 16.77 8.08 15.44
N LEU A 158 17.23 9.11 14.74
CA LEU A 158 17.53 9.01 13.30
C LEU A 158 18.66 8.03 13.01
N ALA A 159 19.74 8.05 13.79
CA ALA A 159 20.84 7.09 13.65
C ALA A 159 20.34 5.64 13.77
N LYS A 160 19.56 5.34 14.82
CA LYS A 160 18.97 4.00 15.01
C LYS A 160 18.06 3.59 13.85
N ARG A 161 17.26 4.52 13.32
CA ARG A 161 16.40 4.24 12.16
C ARG A 161 17.20 4.01 10.88
N GLN A 162 18.28 4.75 10.68
CA GLN A 162 19.16 4.57 9.52
C GLN A 162 19.91 3.24 9.58
N GLU A 163 20.21 2.73 10.76
CA GLU A 163 20.72 1.37 10.97
C GLU A 163 19.64 0.30 10.71
N SER A 164 18.42 0.52 11.22
CA SER A 164 17.33 -0.46 11.13
C SER A 164 16.71 -0.62 9.72
N TYR A 165 16.84 0.40 8.86
CA TYR A 165 16.18 0.43 7.56
C TYR A 165 17.20 0.63 6.43
N GLY A 166 17.98 -0.39 6.08
CA GLY A 166 18.97 -0.33 5.00
C GLY A 166 18.36 -0.18 3.61
N TRP A 167 19.12 0.38 2.66
CA TRP A 167 18.76 0.39 1.23
C TRP A 167 19.57 -0.65 0.49
N LYS A 168 18.95 -1.33 -0.47
CA LYS A 168 19.64 -2.13 -1.48
C LYS A 168 19.19 -1.77 -2.89
N ASN A 169 20.03 -2.13 -3.86
CA ASN A 169 19.65 -2.11 -5.27
C ASN A 169 18.86 -3.38 -5.57
N TYR A 170 17.65 -3.25 -6.11
CA TYR A 170 16.87 -4.41 -6.51
C TYR A 170 17.41 -5.02 -7.81
N ALA A 171 17.54 -4.19 -8.85
CA ALA A 171 18.12 -4.52 -10.14
C ALA A 171 18.68 -3.24 -10.81
N PRO A 172 19.56 -3.35 -11.82
CA PRO A 172 20.08 -2.19 -12.54
C PRO A 172 18.96 -1.31 -13.12
N GLY A 173 19.02 0.00 -12.89
CA GLY A 173 18.00 0.96 -13.36
C GLY A 173 16.73 1.04 -12.52
N TRP A 174 16.51 0.12 -11.58
CA TRP A 174 15.34 0.16 -10.69
C TRP A 174 15.54 1.11 -9.50
N PRO A 175 14.45 1.66 -8.94
CA PRO A 175 14.52 2.36 -7.65
C PRO A 175 15.13 1.46 -6.57
N ARG A 176 15.89 2.06 -5.65
CA ARG A 176 16.37 1.35 -4.46
C ARG A 176 15.18 0.91 -3.61
N CYS A 177 15.32 -0.22 -2.92
CA CYS A 177 14.31 -0.79 -2.05
C CYS A 177 14.89 -1.10 -0.66
N VAL A 178 14.05 -1.52 0.28
CA VAL A 178 14.49 -1.92 1.61
C VAL A 178 15.41 -3.14 1.55
N ASP A 179 16.46 -3.08 2.34
CA ASP A 179 17.44 -4.15 2.49
C ASP A 179 16.90 -5.27 3.37
N ALA A 180 16.03 -6.09 2.79
CA ALA A 180 15.47 -7.29 3.39
C ALA A 180 15.31 -8.38 2.31
N HIS A 181 15.72 -9.61 2.62
CA HIS A 181 15.62 -10.74 1.70
C HIS A 181 14.26 -11.43 1.82
N THR A 182 13.75 -11.52 3.05
CA THR A 182 12.46 -12.11 3.38
C THR A 182 11.62 -11.14 4.20
N THR A 183 10.34 -11.47 4.39
CA THR A 183 9.48 -10.72 5.31
C THR A 183 9.91 -10.85 6.77
N ASP A 184 10.74 -11.85 7.10
CA ASP A 184 11.21 -12.06 8.46
C ASP A 184 12.33 -11.09 8.84
N ASP A 185 13.12 -10.64 7.87
CA ASP A 185 14.20 -9.65 8.04
C ASP A 185 13.67 -8.23 8.31
N LEU A 186 12.39 -7.98 8.02
CA LEU A 186 11.76 -6.68 8.29
C LEU A 186 11.70 -6.38 9.79
N HIS A 187 11.86 -5.11 10.15
CA HIS A 187 11.50 -4.65 11.50
C HIS A 187 10.01 -4.93 11.77
N SER A 188 9.65 -5.40 12.98
CA SER A 188 8.25 -5.74 13.30
C SER A 188 7.26 -4.59 13.15
N ASN A 189 7.73 -3.34 13.22
CA ASN A 189 6.93 -2.13 12.96
C ASN A 189 6.51 -1.95 11.50
N SER A 190 7.13 -2.71 10.59
CA SER A 190 6.85 -2.74 9.15
C SER A 190 6.17 -4.02 8.69
N LYS A 191 5.98 -5.01 9.59
CA LYS A 191 5.31 -6.28 9.30
C LYS A 191 3.79 -6.13 9.34
N TYR A 192 3.08 -6.98 8.61
CA TYR A 192 1.63 -7.12 8.77
C TYR A 192 1.28 -7.65 10.17
N SER A 193 0.11 -7.22 10.66
CA SER A 193 -0.50 -7.87 11.81
C SER A 193 -0.81 -9.33 11.48
N LEU A 194 -0.78 -10.20 12.49
CA LEU A 194 -1.08 -11.62 12.31
C LEU A 194 -2.46 -11.85 11.66
N SER A 195 -3.46 -11.03 12.02
CA SER A 195 -4.79 -11.08 11.42
C SER A 195 -4.77 -10.78 9.91
N LYS A 196 -4.01 -9.76 9.48
CA LYS A 196 -3.87 -9.41 8.07
C LYS A 196 -3.11 -10.49 7.31
N THR A 197 -2.04 -11.04 7.89
CA THR A 197 -1.29 -12.18 7.32
C THR A 197 -2.19 -13.40 7.13
N ALA A 198 -2.94 -13.78 8.15
CA ALA A 198 -3.88 -14.91 8.08
C ALA A 198 -4.97 -14.68 7.02
N PHE A 199 -5.53 -13.47 6.95
CA PHE A 199 -6.53 -13.11 5.94
C PHE A 199 -5.98 -13.25 4.50
N PHE A 200 -4.78 -12.73 4.23
CA PHE A 200 -4.14 -12.89 2.92
C PHE A 200 -3.86 -14.36 2.59
N ALA A 201 -3.31 -15.12 3.55
CA ALA A 201 -3.02 -16.54 3.37
C ALA A 201 -4.29 -17.34 3.05
N MET A 202 -5.38 -17.12 3.77
CA MET A 202 -6.67 -17.76 3.50
C MET A 202 -7.21 -17.41 2.11
N ARG A 203 -7.08 -16.14 1.68
CA ARG A 203 -7.54 -15.71 0.35
C ARG A 203 -6.74 -16.40 -0.76
N THR A 204 -5.41 -16.40 -0.65
CA THR A 204 -4.53 -17.08 -1.62
C THR A 204 -4.81 -18.58 -1.67
N LEU A 205 -4.92 -19.23 -0.50
CA LEU A 205 -5.22 -20.66 -0.41
C LEU A 205 -6.57 -21.00 -1.07
N LYS A 206 -7.60 -20.16 -0.88
CA LYS A 206 -8.90 -20.36 -1.54
C LYS A 206 -8.78 -20.30 -3.07
N SER A 207 -8.07 -19.32 -3.61
CA SER A 207 -7.84 -19.23 -5.07
C SER A 207 -7.00 -20.39 -5.61
N GLU A 208 -5.96 -20.82 -4.89
CA GLU A 208 -5.15 -21.98 -5.29
C GLU A 208 -5.96 -23.29 -5.28
N ILE A 209 -6.79 -23.51 -4.24
CA ILE A 209 -7.68 -24.67 -4.17
C ILE A 209 -8.68 -24.66 -5.32
N GLU A 210 -9.22 -23.50 -5.71
CA GLU A 210 -10.10 -23.40 -6.89
C GLU A 210 -9.42 -23.91 -8.17
N LEU A 211 -8.23 -23.37 -8.43
CA LEU A 211 -7.47 -23.71 -9.64
C LEU A 211 -7.09 -25.20 -9.64
N ARG A 212 -6.75 -25.78 -8.48
CA ARG A 212 -6.43 -27.21 -8.34
C ARG A 212 -7.64 -28.12 -8.52
N LEU A 213 -8.77 -27.82 -7.87
CA LEU A 213 -9.98 -28.65 -7.95
C LEU A 213 -10.53 -28.74 -9.37
N LYS A 214 -10.31 -27.70 -10.19
CA LYS A 214 -10.71 -27.69 -11.60
C LYS A 214 -9.65 -28.25 -12.56
N GLY A 215 -8.49 -28.67 -12.04
CA GLY A 215 -7.38 -29.15 -12.86
C GLY A 215 -6.64 -28.06 -13.65
N PHE A 216 -6.92 -26.78 -13.41
CA PHE A 216 -6.30 -25.66 -14.12
C PHE A 216 -4.87 -25.35 -13.65
N SER A 217 -4.48 -25.80 -12.46
CA SER A 217 -3.15 -25.52 -11.91
C SER A 217 -1.99 -26.11 -12.73
N ASN A 218 -2.24 -27.14 -13.55
CA ASN A 218 -1.23 -27.81 -14.38
C ASN A 218 -1.63 -27.86 -15.87
N LEU A 219 -2.61 -27.05 -16.29
CA LEU A 219 -3.09 -27.07 -17.67
C LEU A 219 -2.06 -26.40 -18.58
N ALA A 220 -1.38 -27.20 -19.41
CA ALA A 220 -0.42 -26.73 -20.41
C ALA A 220 -1.02 -26.65 -21.83
N GLU A 221 -2.27 -27.10 -21.97
CA GLU A 221 -3.01 -27.16 -23.23
C GLU A 221 -3.87 -25.90 -23.42
N SER A 222 -4.25 -25.65 -24.68
CA SER A 222 -5.15 -24.55 -25.02
C SER A 222 -6.59 -24.89 -24.61
N TRP A 223 -7.38 -23.86 -24.32
CA TRP A 223 -8.83 -24.01 -24.18
C TRP A 223 -9.47 -24.46 -25.49
N GLU A 224 -10.44 -25.36 -25.43
CA GLU A 224 -11.15 -25.86 -26.62
C GLU A 224 -12.08 -24.80 -27.22
N SER A 225 -12.66 -23.94 -26.37
CA SER A 225 -13.53 -22.85 -26.78
C SER A 225 -13.36 -21.60 -25.91
N LEU A 226 -13.78 -20.44 -26.41
CA LEU A 226 -13.82 -19.21 -25.62
C LEU A 226 -14.83 -19.29 -24.47
N ASP A 227 -15.90 -20.08 -24.62
CA ASP A 227 -16.90 -20.27 -23.56
C ASP A 227 -16.31 -20.99 -22.34
N ASP A 228 -15.27 -21.80 -22.54
CA ASP A 228 -14.57 -22.47 -21.44
C ASP A 228 -13.86 -21.49 -20.50
N LEU A 229 -13.51 -20.29 -20.97
CA LEU A 229 -12.92 -19.25 -20.11
C LEU A 229 -13.88 -18.82 -19.00
N ARG A 230 -15.19 -18.96 -19.20
CA ARG A 230 -16.21 -18.69 -18.14
C ARG A 230 -16.05 -19.63 -16.95
N LYS A 231 -15.44 -20.82 -17.14
CA LYS A 231 -15.18 -21.79 -16.06
C LYS A 231 -14.13 -21.28 -15.07
N ILE A 232 -13.32 -20.28 -15.41
CA ILE A 232 -12.31 -19.71 -14.51
C ILE A 232 -12.99 -19.01 -13.32
N PHE A 233 -14.07 -18.26 -13.54
CA PHE A 233 -14.69 -17.38 -12.54
C PHE A 233 -15.82 -18.06 -11.75
N TRP A 234 -15.58 -19.13 -10.98
CA TRP A 234 -16.67 -19.82 -10.26
C TRP A 234 -16.82 -19.40 -8.80
N PHE A 235 -15.75 -19.39 -8.00
CA PHE A 235 -15.86 -18.95 -6.59
C PHE A 235 -15.75 -17.43 -6.43
N HIS A 236 -15.26 -16.72 -7.44
CA HIS A 236 -15.05 -15.29 -7.43
C HIS A 236 -15.75 -14.62 -8.61
N LYS A 237 -17.08 -14.60 -8.55
CA LYS A 237 -17.92 -13.78 -9.42
C LYS A 237 -18.24 -12.46 -8.75
N THR A 238 -18.10 -11.40 -9.51
CA THR A 238 -18.58 -10.06 -9.17
C THR A 238 -19.45 -9.55 -10.31
N PRO A 239 -20.34 -8.58 -10.06
CA PRO A 239 -21.12 -7.96 -11.13
C PRO A 239 -20.23 -7.42 -12.26
N VAL A 240 -19.03 -6.91 -11.93
CA VAL A 240 -18.06 -6.41 -12.91
C VAL A 240 -17.50 -7.54 -13.79
N THR A 241 -17.10 -8.67 -13.21
CA THR A 241 -16.56 -9.80 -14.00
C THR A 241 -17.62 -10.42 -14.90
N GLU A 242 -18.88 -10.48 -14.46
CA GLU A 242 -19.99 -10.95 -15.30
C GLU A 242 -20.24 -10.00 -16.46
N TYR A 243 -20.30 -8.69 -16.19
CA TYR A 243 -20.42 -7.68 -17.23
C TYR A 243 -19.31 -7.78 -18.27
N VAL A 244 -18.05 -7.94 -17.84
CA VAL A 244 -16.91 -8.13 -18.76
C VAL A 244 -17.09 -9.38 -19.62
N MET A 245 -17.49 -10.52 -19.05
CA MET A 245 -17.68 -11.77 -19.82
C MET A 245 -18.74 -11.65 -20.92
N ASP A 246 -19.72 -10.79 -20.74
CA ASP A 246 -20.80 -10.58 -21.70
C ASP A 246 -20.46 -9.49 -22.74
N HIS A 247 -19.65 -8.49 -22.39
CA HIS A 247 -19.41 -7.29 -23.22
C HIS A 247 -17.96 -7.12 -23.70
N TRP A 248 -17.04 -8.07 -23.45
CA TRP A 248 -15.62 -7.89 -23.80
C TRP A 248 -15.35 -7.71 -25.31
N MET A 249 -16.29 -8.13 -26.18
CA MET A 249 -16.20 -7.94 -27.62
C MET A 249 -16.72 -6.58 -28.09
N ASP A 250 -17.40 -5.81 -27.24
CA ASP A 250 -18.04 -4.55 -27.62
C ASP A 250 -17.01 -3.42 -27.72
N ASP A 251 -17.11 -2.60 -28.76
CA ASP A 251 -16.13 -1.54 -29.06
C ASP A 251 -16.23 -0.37 -28.08
N ASP A 252 -17.44 0.00 -27.68
CA ASP A 252 -17.69 1.04 -26.67
C ASP A 252 -17.15 0.60 -25.30
N PHE A 253 -17.32 -0.67 -24.92
CA PHE A 253 -16.75 -1.19 -23.68
C PHE A 253 -15.22 -1.35 -23.74
N PHE A 254 -14.67 -1.68 -24.90
CA PHE A 254 -13.22 -1.63 -25.13
C PHE A 254 -12.66 -0.22 -24.87
N GLY A 255 -13.28 0.82 -25.45
CA GLY A 255 -12.86 2.20 -25.26
C GLY A 255 -13.13 2.74 -23.86
N TYR A 256 -14.26 2.38 -23.23
CA TYR A 256 -14.61 2.73 -21.86
C TYR A 256 -13.51 2.37 -20.86
N GLN A 257 -12.86 1.22 -21.05
CA GLN A 257 -11.81 0.73 -20.16
C GLN A 257 -10.53 1.61 -20.17
N PHE A 258 -10.34 2.48 -21.16
CA PHE A 258 -9.24 3.46 -21.15
C PHE A 258 -9.50 4.64 -20.21
N LEU A 259 -10.76 4.88 -19.85
CA LEU A 259 -11.16 5.98 -18.96
C LEU A 259 -11.47 5.47 -17.55
N ASN A 260 -12.13 4.32 -17.46
CA ASN A 260 -12.71 3.82 -16.21
C ASN A 260 -12.32 2.37 -15.90
N GLY A 261 -11.42 1.79 -16.70
CA GLY A 261 -10.92 0.43 -16.49
C GLY A 261 -9.81 0.37 -15.45
N VAL A 262 -9.05 -0.73 -15.49
CA VAL A 262 -7.96 -0.97 -14.52
C VAL A 262 -6.77 -0.03 -14.70
N ASN A 263 -6.54 0.50 -15.90
CA ASN A 263 -5.38 1.33 -16.23
C ASN A 263 -5.75 2.63 -16.97
N PRO A 264 -6.42 3.57 -16.30
CA PRO A 264 -6.96 4.77 -16.96
C PRO A 264 -5.94 5.93 -17.03
N VAL A 265 -4.69 5.64 -17.37
CA VAL A 265 -3.60 6.65 -17.33
C VAL A 265 -2.86 6.83 -18.66
N LEU A 266 -3.07 5.94 -19.63
CA LEU A 266 -2.35 5.96 -20.92
C LEU A 266 -3.04 6.77 -22.01
N LEU A 267 -4.37 6.94 -21.93
CA LEU A 267 -5.13 7.63 -22.95
C LEU A 267 -4.76 9.11 -22.97
N ARG A 268 -4.38 9.61 -24.14
CA ARG A 268 -4.08 11.03 -24.35
C ARG A 268 -4.82 11.57 -25.54
N LYS A 269 -5.16 12.86 -25.51
CA LYS A 269 -5.71 13.56 -26.66
C LYS A 269 -4.71 13.55 -27.81
N CYS A 270 -5.15 13.18 -28.99
CA CYS A 270 -4.31 13.18 -30.19
C CYS A 270 -4.42 14.55 -30.87
N THR A 271 -3.31 15.27 -30.97
CA THR A 271 -3.25 16.56 -31.69
C THR A 271 -2.74 16.40 -33.11
N GLN A 272 -2.02 15.31 -33.39
CA GLN A 272 -1.49 14.96 -34.69
C GLN A 272 -1.27 13.44 -34.75
N ILE A 273 -1.63 12.84 -35.88
CA ILE A 273 -1.37 11.42 -36.13
C ILE A 273 0.15 11.16 -36.20
N PRO A 274 0.70 10.19 -35.43
CA PRO A 274 2.11 9.85 -35.51
C PRO A 274 2.54 9.39 -36.90
N LYS A 275 3.73 9.81 -37.36
CA LYS A 275 4.24 9.46 -38.70
C LYS A 275 4.37 7.96 -38.94
N ASN A 276 4.63 7.19 -37.89
CA ASN A 276 4.75 5.74 -37.92
C ASN A 276 3.39 5.01 -37.85
N PHE A 277 2.28 5.75 -37.84
CA PHE A 277 0.92 5.23 -37.84
C PHE A 277 0.09 5.91 -38.93
N PRO A 278 0.27 5.56 -40.21
CA PRO A 278 -0.29 6.28 -41.35
C PRO A 278 -1.80 5.98 -41.56
N VAL A 279 -2.63 6.35 -40.59
CA VAL A 279 -4.10 6.31 -40.71
C VAL A 279 -4.56 7.41 -41.66
N THR A 280 -5.38 7.05 -42.65
CA THR A 280 -5.93 8.00 -43.63
C THR A 280 -7.43 8.23 -43.41
N ASP A 281 -7.98 9.29 -44.01
CA ASP A 281 -9.41 9.60 -43.94
C ASP A 281 -10.26 8.44 -44.49
N GLU A 282 -9.84 7.81 -45.59
CA GLU A 282 -10.56 6.70 -46.22
C GLU A 282 -10.71 5.49 -45.30
N MET A 283 -9.72 5.26 -44.41
CA MET A 283 -9.74 4.15 -43.47
C MET A 283 -10.78 4.33 -42.37
N VAL A 284 -11.05 5.58 -41.97
CA VAL A 284 -11.89 5.89 -40.81
C VAL A 284 -13.19 6.58 -41.16
N ILE A 285 -13.46 6.82 -42.45
CA ILE A 285 -14.67 7.52 -42.93
C ILE A 285 -15.96 6.85 -42.45
N GLY A 286 -15.98 5.53 -42.31
CA GLY A 286 -17.15 4.79 -41.78
C GLY A 286 -17.49 5.12 -40.33
N ILE A 287 -16.53 5.63 -39.56
CA ILE A 287 -16.68 6.01 -38.14
C ILE A 287 -16.95 7.50 -38.02
N LEU A 288 -16.22 8.32 -38.80
CA LEU A 288 -16.33 9.78 -38.76
C LEU A 288 -17.54 10.32 -39.54
N GLY A 289 -18.15 9.49 -40.38
CA GLY A 289 -19.31 9.85 -41.19
C GLY A 289 -18.97 10.92 -42.23
N LYS A 290 -19.34 12.17 -41.95
CA LYS A 290 -19.15 13.30 -42.87
C LYS A 290 -17.94 14.19 -42.54
N SER A 291 -17.33 14.01 -41.37
CA SER A 291 -16.16 14.81 -40.97
C SER A 291 -14.87 14.15 -41.43
N THR A 292 -13.79 14.93 -41.54
CA THR A 292 -12.44 14.43 -41.84
C THR A 292 -11.64 14.19 -40.55
N LEU A 293 -10.56 13.40 -40.62
CA LEU A 293 -9.69 13.18 -39.47
C LEU A 293 -9.05 14.50 -39.01
N GLU A 294 -8.69 15.39 -39.94
CA GLU A 294 -8.13 16.71 -39.61
C GLU A 294 -9.14 17.59 -38.85
N GLU A 295 -10.42 17.57 -39.24
CA GLU A 295 -11.46 18.30 -38.53
C GLU A 295 -11.67 17.78 -37.11
N GLU A 296 -11.73 16.47 -36.94
CA GLU A 296 -11.92 15.85 -35.61
C GLU A 296 -10.70 16.01 -34.70
N LEU A 297 -9.48 16.01 -35.27
CA LEU A 297 -8.26 16.38 -34.54
C LEU A 297 -8.32 17.84 -34.04
N LYS A 298 -8.81 18.77 -34.87
CA LYS A 298 -8.99 20.19 -34.49
C LYS A 298 -10.07 20.38 -33.43
N LYS A 299 -11.21 19.67 -33.55
CA LYS A 299 -12.26 19.62 -32.51
C LYS A 299 -11.71 18.98 -31.23
N GLY A 300 -10.76 18.07 -31.38
CA GLY A 300 -10.07 17.43 -30.29
C GLY A 300 -10.85 16.29 -29.65
N THR A 301 -11.61 15.58 -30.48
CA THR A 301 -12.40 14.37 -30.19
C THR A 301 -11.61 13.09 -30.45
N ILE A 302 -10.41 13.19 -31.04
CA ILE A 302 -9.53 12.06 -31.31
C ILE A 302 -8.53 11.86 -30.16
N PHE A 303 -8.36 10.61 -29.75
CA PHE A 303 -7.48 10.17 -28.67
C PHE A 303 -6.58 9.05 -29.16
N ILE A 304 -5.47 8.84 -28.46
CA ILE A 304 -4.47 7.84 -28.82
C ILE A 304 -3.92 7.16 -27.56
N ALA A 305 -3.77 5.85 -27.63
CA ALA A 305 -3.03 5.04 -26.66
C ALA A 305 -1.84 4.40 -27.38
N ASP A 306 -0.62 4.73 -26.93
CA ASP A 306 0.62 4.34 -27.59
C ASP A 306 1.48 3.50 -26.64
N TYR A 307 1.69 2.24 -27.02
CA TYR A 307 2.41 1.24 -26.23
C TYR A 307 3.85 1.07 -26.67
N LYS A 308 4.47 2.12 -27.23
CA LYS A 308 5.89 2.13 -27.63
C LYS A 308 6.85 1.64 -26.54
N ILE A 309 6.53 1.81 -25.26
CA ILE A 309 7.34 1.32 -24.14
C ILE A 309 7.57 -0.21 -24.17
N LEU A 310 6.72 -0.96 -24.89
CA LEU A 310 6.83 -2.40 -25.06
C LEU A 310 7.66 -2.82 -26.28
N GLU A 311 8.12 -1.87 -27.08
CA GLU A 311 8.98 -2.12 -28.24
C GLU A 311 10.29 -2.80 -27.80
N ASP A 312 10.69 -3.83 -28.53
CA ASP A 312 11.93 -4.59 -28.34
C ASP A 312 12.14 -5.22 -26.95
N ILE A 313 11.07 -5.35 -26.14
CA ILE A 313 11.15 -6.06 -24.86
C ILE A 313 11.37 -7.57 -25.10
N PRO A 314 12.42 -8.18 -24.52
CA PRO A 314 12.67 -9.61 -24.67
C PRO A 314 11.51 -10.47 -24.17
N THR A 315 11.13 -11.48 -24.95
CA THR A 315 10.10 -12.44 -24.57
C THR A 315 10.70 -13.74 -24.01
N CYS A 316 9.89 -14.53 -23.33
CA CYS A 316 10.31 -15.78 -22.70
C CYS A 316 9.69 -17.02 -23.37
N LYS A 317 10.12 -18.21 -22.92
CA LYS A 317 9.45 -19.47 -23.22
C LYS A 317 8.69 -19.93 -21.99
N LEU A 318 7.40 -20.21 -22.15
CA LEU A 318 6.56 -20.83 -21.13
C LEU A 318 6.21 -22.25 -21.59
N ASN A 319 6.51 -23.27 -20.78
CA ASN A 319 6.32 -24.69 -21.12
C ASN A 319 6.92 -25.06 -22.50
N GLY A 320 8.11 -24.52 -22.80
CA GLY A 320 8.81 -24.74 -24.07
C GLY A 320 8.27 -23.93 -25.26
N LYS A 321 7.14 -23.23 -25.13
CA LYS A 321 6.53 -22.42 -26.20
C LYS A 321 6.94 -20.96 -26.09
N HIS A 322 7.34 -20.36 -27.22
CA HIS A 322 7.63 -18.93 -27.30
C HIS A 322 6.39 -18.10 -26.97
N GLN A 323 6.58 -17.10 -26.11
CA GLN A 323 5.60 -16.05 -25.84
C GLN A 323 5.91 -14.82 -26.70
N TYR A 324 4.88 -14.02 -26.96
CA TYR A 324 4.95 -12.88 -27.88
C TYR A 324 4.39 -11.64 -27.19
N LEU A 325 4.93 -10.48 -27.57
CA LEU A 325 4.50 -9.18 -27.09
C LEU A 325 4.29 -8.26 -28.30
N ALA A 326 3.29 -7.39 -28.22
CA ALA A 326 3.05 -6.36 -29.20
C ALA A 326 3.28 -4.97 -28.58
N ALA A 327 3.65 -4.00 -29.41
CA ALA A 327 3.78 -2.60 -29.01
C ALA A 327 2.78 -1.73 -29.81
N PRO A 328 1.47 -1.92 -29.58
CA PRO A 328 0.45 -1.35 -30.45
C PRO A 328 0.31 0.17 -30.34
N ILE A 329 -0.27 0.75 -31.37
CA ILE A 329 -0.80 2.12 -31.38
C ILE A 329 -2.29 2.01 -31.66
N CYS A 330 -3.12 2.55 -30.76
CA CYS A 330 -4.57 2.51 -30.86
C CYS A 330 -5.11 3.94 -30.95
N LEU A 331 -5.84 4.24 -32.02
CA LEU A 331 -6.56 5.50 -32.22
C LEU A 331 -8.01 5.31 -31.77
N LEU A 332 -8.54 6.28 -31.03
CA LEU A 332 -9.92 6.27 -30.53
C LEU A 332 -10.60 7.62 -30.83
N TYR A 333 -11.93 7.59 -30.90
CA TYR A 333 -12.79 8.74 -31.16
C TYR A 333 -13.87 8.84 -30.09
N LEU A 334 -14.06 10.03 -29.54
CA LEU A 334 -15.20 10.34 -28.69
C LEU A 334 -16.38 10.73 -29.58
N ASN A 335 -17.36 9.83 -29.69
CA ASN A 335 -18.53 10.04 -30.53
C ASN A 335 -19.52 11.06 -29.92
N SER A 336 -20.57 11.39 -30.68
CA SER A 336 -21.63 12.31 -30.24
C SER A 336 -22.48 11.79 -29.08
N GLU A 337 -22.44 10.49 -28.81
CA GLU A 337 -23.10 9.84 -27.66
C GLU A 337 -22.18 9.77 -26.43
N GLU A 338 -21.05 10.48 -26.46
CA GLU A 338 -20.03 10.52 -25.41
C GLU A 338 -19.38 9.16 -25.11
N GLN A 339 -19.38 8.25 -26.09
CA GLN A 339 -18.70 6.96 -26.01
C GLN A 339 -17.32 7.03 -26.66
N MET A 340 -16.34 6.43 -26.00
CA MET A 340 -14.99 6.28 -26.53
C MET A 340 -14.95 5.05 -27.45
N MET A 341 -14.77 5.27 -28.74
CA MET A 341 -14.83 4.22 -29.77
C MET A 341 -13.45 3.98 -30.39
N PRO A 342 -12.94 2.74 -30.44
CA PRO A 342 -11.72 2.42 -31.17
C PRO A 342 -11.89 2.60 -32.68
N MET A 343 -10.91 3.22 -33.34
CA MET A 343 -10.96 3.54 -34.76
C MET A 343 -9.99 2.74 -35.61
N ALA A 344 -8.76 2.59 -35.11
CA ALA A 344 -7.67 1.99 -35.85
C ALA A 344 -6.65 1.42 -34.87
N ILE A 345 -6.09 0.26 -35.18
CA ILE A 345 -5.06 -0.40 -34.37
C ILE A 345 -3.92 -0.86 -35.27
N GLN A 346 -2.70 -0.41 -34.99
CA GLN A 346 -1.48 -1.00 -35.55
C GLN A 346 -0.78 -1.78 -34.43
N LEU A 347 -0.40 -3.04 -34.66
CA LEU A 347 0.16 -3.90 -33.60
C LEU A 347 1.68 -3.73 -33.38
N SER A 348 2.36 -3.04 -34.29
CA SER A 348 3.78 -2.69 -34.19
C SER A 348 3.97 -1.17 -34.23
N GLN A 349 5.12 -0.72 -33.75
CA GLN A 349 5.58 0.66 -33.88
C GLN A 349 6.09 0.99 -35.29
N THR A 350 6.39 -0.02 -36.11
CA THR A 350 6.80 0.16 -37.51
C THR A 350 5.68 -0.28 -38.45
N HIS A 351 5.22 0.65 -39.28
CA HIS A 351 4.26 0.35 -40.35
C HIS A 351 4.93 -0.45 -41.46
N SER A 352 4.35 -1.60 -41.82
CA SER A 352 4.81 -2.44 -42.93
C SER A 352 3.65 -3.30 -43.46
N LEU A 353 3.85 -3.96 -44.60
CA LEU A 353 2.90 -4.95 -45.11
C LEU A 353 2.65 -6.10 -44.11
N GLU A 354 3.61 -6.37 -43.22
CA GLU A 354 3.51 -7.40 -42.18
C GLU A 354 2.88 -6.87 -40.88
N SER A 355 2.73 -5.55 -40.73
CA SER A 355 2.01 -4.91 -39.63
C SER A 355 0.92 -3.98 -40.17
N PRO A 356 -0.19 -4.55 -40.66
CA PRO A 356 -1.30 -3.76 -41.17
C PRO A 356 -1.97 -2.95 -40.05
N ILE A 357 -2.72 -1.94 -40.46
CA ILE A 357 -3.61 -1.19 -39.58
C ILE A 357 -4.97 -1.87 -39.66
N PHE A 358 -5.42 -2.41 -38.53
CA PHE A 358 -6.72 -3.05 -38.38
C PHE A 358 -7.80 -2.01 -38.09
N LEU A 359 -8.98 -2.22 -38.66
CA LEU A 359 -10.15 -1.34 -38.58
C LEU A 359 -11.38 -2.10 -38.06
N PRO A 360 -12.36 -1.43 -37.43
CA PRO A 360 -13.62 -2.06 -37.05
C PRO A 360 -14.41 -2.68 -38.21
N THR A 361 -14.15 -2.23 -39.44
CA THR A 361 -14.75 -2.74 -40.68
C THR A 361 -14.12 -4.04 -41.18
N ASP A 362 -12.99 -4.46 -40.61
CA ASP A 362 -12.35 -5.72 -40.96
C ASP A 362 -13.19 -6.93 -40.51
N ARG A 363 -12.74 -8.13 -40.88
CA ARG A 363 -13.43 -9.35 -40.46
C ARG A 363 -13.45 -9.41 -38.93
N LYS A 364 -14.58 -9.91 -38.38
CA LYS A 364 -14.84 -9.99 -36.93
C LYS A 364 -13.62 -10.42 -36.12
N TRP A 365 -12.95 -11.51 -36.51
CA TRP A 365 -11.83 -12.06 -35.75
C TRP A 365 -10.51 -11.31 -35.95
N ASP A 366 -10.30 -10.64 -37.08
CA ASP A 366 -9.12 -9.80 -37.31
C ASP A 366 -9.17 -8.59 -36.37
N TRP A 367 -10.31 -7.90 -36.34
CA TRP A 367 -10.55 -6.77 -35.42
C TRP A 367 -10.52 -7.19 -33.95
N THR A 368 -11.21 -8.30 -33.62
CA THR A 368 -11.24 -8.81 -32.24
C THR A 368 -9.85 -9.18 -31.75
N LEU A 369 -9.02 -9.82 -32.58
CA LEU A 369 -7.65 -10.18 -32.22
C LEU A 369 -6.77 -8.94 -32.04
N ALA A 370 -6.90 -7.93 -32.90
CA ALA A 370 -6.20 -6.66 -32.74
C ALA A 370 -6.52 -5.99 -31.38
N LYS A 371 -7.81 -5.95 -31.00
CA LYS A 371 -8.24 -5.46 -29.67
C LYS A 371 -7.68 -6.29 -28.52
N ILE A 372 -7.67 -7.63 -28.64
CA ILE A 372 -7.08 -8.51 -27.61
C ILE A 372 -5.59 -8.17 -27.40
N TRP A 373 -4.83 -7.95 -28.47
CA TRP A 373 -3.42 -7.55 -28.37
C TRP A 373 -3.24 -6.19 -27.69
N VAL A 374 -4.13 -5.23 -27.94
CA VAL A 374 -4.12 -3.95 -27.19
C VAL A 374 -4.44 -4.16 -25.71
N ARG A 375 -5.41 -5.03 -25.37
CA ARG A 375 -5.70 -5.36 -23.95
C ARG A 375 -4.52 -6.06 -23.28
N MET A 376 -3.81 -6.94 -24.00
CA MET A 376 -2.61 -7.61 -23.52
C MET A 376 -1.48 -6.60 -23.26
N ALA A 377 -1.21 -5.69 -24.21
CA ALA A 377 -0.25 -4.60 -24.02
C ALA A 377 -0.61 -3.71 -22.83
N ASN A 378 -1.89 -3.35 -22.69
CA ASN A 378 -2.39 -2.59 -21.54
C ASN A 378 -2.18 -3.31 -20.22
N PHE A 379 -2.40 -4.62 -20.18
CA PHE A 379 -2.15 -5.43 -18.98
C PHE A 379 -0.68 -5.41 -18.58
N HIS A 380 0.25 -5.51 -19.53
CA HIS A 380 1.70 -5.48 -19.24
C HIS A 380 2.13 -4.12 -18.69
N VAL A 381 1.70 -3.03 -19.32
CA VAL A 381 2.01 -1.67 -18.82
C VAL A 381 1.35 -1.43 -17.46
N HIS A 382 0.10 -1.85 -17.29
CA HIS A 382 -0.60 -1.75 -16.00
C HIS A 382 0.19 -2.44 -14.89
N GLU A 383 0.48 -3.74 -15.01
CA GLU A 383 1.07 -4.49 -13.90
C GLU A 383 2.49 -4.03 -13.59
N VAL A 384 3.31 -3.78 -14.62
CA VAL A 384 4.75 -3.48 -14.41
C VAL A 384 4.99 -2.00 -14.11
N ILE A 385 4.35 -1.10 -14.86
CA ILE A 385 4.61 0.34 -14.75
C ILE A 385 3.65 0.97 -13.74
N THR A 386 2.37 1.02 -14.06
CA THR A 386 1.40 1.79 -13.26
C THR A 386 1.17 1.18 -11.87
N HIS A 387 1.17 -0.14 -11.76
CA HIS A 387 0.97 -0.86 -10.51
C HIS A 387 2.29 -1.07 -9.78
N LEU A 388 3.20 -1.91 -10.30
CA LEU A 388 4.43 -2.28 -9.59
C LEU A 388 5.39 -1.09 -9.43
N LEU A 389 5.76 -0.38 -10.49
CA LEU A 389 6.71 0.72 -10.37
C LEU A 389 6.09 1.94 -9.67
N GLU A 390 4.98 2.44 -10.19
CA GLU A 390 4.41 3.73 -9.79
C GLU A 390 3.65 3.68 -8.47
N ALA A 391 2.86 2.62 -8.22
CA ALA A 391 2.09 2.50 -6.99
C ALA A 391 2.87 1.81 -5.85
N HIS A 392 3.75 0.85 -6.16
CA HIS A 392 4.49 0.08 -5.16
C HIS A 392 5.90 0.61 -4.92
N PHE A 393 6.81 0.58 -5.90
CA PHE A 393 8.21 0.98 -5.70
C PHE A 393 8.35 2.45 -5.32
N HIS A 394 7.63 3.38 -5.95
CA HIS A 394 7.67 4.79 -5.53
C HIS A 394 7.19 4.97 -4.08
N CYS A 395 6.10 4.30 -3.68
CA CYS A 395 5.63 4.33 -2.30
C CYS A 395 6.66 3.77 -1.31
N GLU A 396 7.37 2.70 -1.68
CA GLU A 396 8.49 2.16 -0.90
C GLU A 396 9.60 3.19 -0.72
N VAL A 397 9.96 3.90 -1.80
CA VAL A 397 11.01 4.92 -1.75
C VAL A 397 10.64 6.04 -0.78
N TYR A 398 9.41 6.57 -0.89
CA TYR A 398 8.91 7.57 0.06
C TYR A 398 8.86 7.01 1.48
N ALA A 399 8.54 5.73 1.66
CA ALA A 399 8.52 5.08 2.97
C ALA A 399 9.88 5.03 3.64
N MET A 400 10.87 4.52 2.92
CA MET A 400 12.23 4.42 3.39
C MET A 400 12.84 5.79 3.65
N ALA A 401 12.64 6.78 2.78
CA ALA A 401 13.10 8.15 3.01
C ALA A 401 12.47 8.76 4.27
N THR A 402 11.16 8.60 4.46
CA THR A 402 10.45 9.09 5.66
C THR A 402 11.00 8.44 6.94
N LEU A 403 11.14 7.12 6.96
CA LEU A 403 11.61 6.38 8.14
C LEU A 403 13.05 6.73 8.48
N ARG A 404 13.93 6.91 7.48
CA ARG A 404 15.35 7.16 7.71
C ARG A 404 15.70 8.62 8.02
N GLN A 405 14.91 9.58 7.55
CA GLN A 405 15.28 11.01 7.60
C GLN A 405 14.36 11.86 8.49
N LEU A 406 13.16 11.39 8.82
CA LEU A 406 12.22 12.15 9.64
C LEU A 406 11.99 11.45 11.00
N PRO A 407 12.30 12.12 12.13
CA PRO A 407 12.03 11.60 13.47
C PRO A 407 10.54 11.61 13.78
N MET A 408 10.08 10.82 14.76
CA MET A 408 8.67 10.68 15.12
C MET A 408 7.96 11.99 15.48
N CYS A 409 8.72 12.94 16.04
CA CYS A 409 8.20 14.24 16.42
C CYS A 409 8.00 15.18 15.22
N HIS A 410 8.56 14.89 14.04
CA HIS A 410 8.49 15.78 12.89
C HIS A 410 7.06 15.87 12.31
N PRO A 411 6.55 17.06 11.95
CA PRO A 411 5.21 17.22 11.40
C PRO A 411 4.95 16.36 10.17
N ILE A 412 5.87 16.38 9.20
CA ILE A 412 5.78 15.56 7.98
C ILE A 412 5.74 14.05 8.30
N TYR A 413 6.52 13.58 9.29
CA TYR A 413 6.48 12.17 9.70
C TYR A 413 5.09 11.78 10.19
N LYS A 414 4.49 12.61 11.06
CA LYS A 414 3.17 12.34 11.65
C LYS A 414 2.08 12.30 10.58
N VAL A 415 2.12 13.19 9.58
CA VAL A 415 1.17 13.21 8.46
C VAL A 415 1.31 11.96 7.60
N ILE A 416 2.53 11.63 7.18
CA ILE A 416 2.78 10.53 6.24
C ILE A 416 2.51 9.17 6.88
N VAL A 417 2.93 8.95 8.14
CA VAL A 417 2.77 7.64 8.80
C VAL A 417 1.32 7.35 9.17
N CYS A 418 0.50 8.36 9.47
CA CYS A 418 -0.92 8.19 9.70
C CYS A 418 -1.64 7.61 8.46
N ARG A 419 -1.26 8.05 7.26
CA ARG A 419 -1.85 7.58 6.00
C ARG A 419 -1.46 6.13 5.64
N ARG A 420 -0.37 5.60 6.19
CA ARG A 420 0.16 4.25 5.87
C ARG A 420 -0.51 3.09 6.62
N ARG A 421 -1.37 3.35 7.62
CA ARG A 421 -1.98 2.31 8.47
C ARG A 421 -3.45 1.99 8.18
N GLY A 422 -4.03 2.58 7.13
CA GLY A 422 -5.38 2.23 6.69
C GLY A 422 -5.46 0.82 6.09
N PRO A 423 -6.63 0.17 6.12
CA PRO A 423 -6.85 -1.16 5.53
C PRO A 423 -6.52 -1.22 4.02
N ALA A 424 -6.51 -0.07 3.33
CA ALA A 424 -6.23 0.07 1.91
C ALA A 424 -4.76 0.35 1.55
N CYS A 425 -3.84 0.52 2.52
CA CYS A 425 -2.43 0.78 2.21
C CYS A 425 -1.61 -0.53 2.38
N PRO A 426 -1.00 -1.07 1.32
CA PRO A 426 -0.04 -2.16 1.42
C PRO A 426 1.30 -1.60 1.92
N GLY A 427 1.33 -1.09 3.15
CA GLY A 427 2.58 -0.64 3.79
C GLY A 427 3.52 -1.83 4.00
N SER A 428 4.66 -1.79 3.31
CA SER A 428 5.86 -2.63 3.42
C SER A 428 5.75 -4.15 3.20
N CYS A 429 4.69 -4.84 3.61
CA CYS A 429 4.64 -6.30 3.44
C CYS A 429 4.18 -6.77 2.04
N ALA A 430 3.33 -6.01 1.33
CA ALA A 430 3.05 -6.33 -0.08
C ALA A 430 4.29 -6.15 -0.97
N LEU A 431 5.15 -5.18 -0.60
CA LEU A 431 6.34 -4.79 -1.33
C LEU A 431 7.45 -5.85 -1.30
N ILE A 432 7.43 -6.78 -0.34
CA ILE A 432 8.48 -7.81 -0.20
C ILE A 432 7.95 -9.22 -0.43
N GLY A 433 6.72 -9.53 -0.03
CA GLY A 433 6.20 -10.90 -0.09
C GLY A 433 5.19 -11.18 -1.20
N GLY A 434 4.44 -10.16 -1.67
CA GLY A 434 3.31 -10.36 -2.58
C GLY A 434 3.62 -10.07 -4.04
N SER A 435 4.47 -9.08 -4.32
CA SER A 435 4.80 -8.64 -5.68
C SER A 435 6.19 -9.04 -6.17
N ARG A 436 6.99 -9.72 -5.34
CA ARG A 436 8.36 -10.18 -5.66
C ARG A 436 8.45 -11.66 -6.03
N ARG A 437 7.31 -12.33 -6.25
CA ARG A 437 7.26 -13.70 -6.79
C ARG A 437 6.97 -13.69 -8.28
#